data_AF-A0A2Z3LI13-F1
#
_entry.id   AF-A0A2Z3LI13-F1
#
_cell.length_a   1.000
_cell.length_b   1.000
_cell.length_c   1.000
_cell.angle_alpha   90.00
_cell.angle_beta   90.00
_cell.angle_gamma   90.00
#
_symmetry.space_group_name_H-M   'P 1'
#
loop_
_entity.id
_entity.type
_entity.pdbx_description
1 polymer ?
#
loop_
_entity_poly.entity_id
_entity_poly.type
_entity_poly.pdbx_seq_one_letter_code
_entity_poly.pdbx_strand_id
1 'polypeptide(L)' 'MLFLHYPNAIRRVIYTTNAVESVNSQFRRVTKNKRVFPNDLAVFKTNYVKKQIQS' A
#
# COMPACT_ATOMS: atom_id res chain seq x y z
N MET A 1 -2.41 25.74 -2.28
CA MET A 1 -3.89 25.78 -2.11
C MET A 1 -4.65 24.77 -2.97
N LEU A 2 -4.01 23.75 -3.57
CA LEU A 2 -4.68 22.79 -4.47
C LEU A 2 -5.70 21.88 -3.75
N PHE A 3 -5.45 21.58 -2.48
CA PHE A 3 -6.26 20.65 -1.68
C PHE A 3 -7.69 21.16 -1.37
N LEU A 4 -7.84 22.48 -1.18
CA LEU A 4 -9.12 23.14 -0.87
C LEU A 4 -10.04 23.31 -2.09
N HIS A 5 -9.65 22.81 -3.28
CA HIS A 5 -10.51 22.80 -4.46
C HIS A 5 -11.29 21.49 -4.62
N TYR A 6 -10.89 20.43 -3.92
CA TYR A 6 -11.59 19.14 -4.00
C TYR A 6 -12.91 19.16 -3.22
N PRO A 7 -13.95 18.44 -3.67
CA PRO A 7 -15.16 18.21 -2.89
C PRO A 7 -14.88 17.59 -1.52
N ASN A 8 -15.76 17.84 -0.54
CA ASN A 8 -15.62 17.33 0.84
C ASN A 8 -15.39 15.81 0.91
N ALA A 9 -16.01 15.04 0.02
CA ALA A 9 -15.81 13.59 -0.05
C ALA A 9 -14.34 13.21 -0.33
N ILE A 10 -13.69 13.89 -1.29
CA ILE A 10 -12.31 13.62 -1.69
C ILE A 10 -11.33 14.13 -0.62
N ARG A 11 -11.61 15.28 0.00
CA ARG A 11 -10.78 15.78 1.10
C ARG A 11 -10.75 14.82 2.28
N ARG A 12 -11.91 14.24 2.64
CA ARG A 12 -11.97 13.20 3.67
C ARG A 12 -11.09 12.02 3.29
N VAL A 13 -11.19 11.52 2.07
CA VAL A 13 -10.37 10.38 1.60
C VAL A 13 -8.87 10.69 1.64
N ILE A 14 -8.46 11.90 1.25
CA ILE A 14 -7.05 12.30 1.28
C ILE A 14 -6.56 12.53 2.72
N TYR A 15 -7.40 13.15 3.59
CA TYR A 15 -7.07 13.34 5.00
C TYR A 15 -7.11 12.05 5.82
N THR A 16 -7.88 11.05 5.37
CA THR A 16 -7.79 9.71 5.93
C THR A 16 -6.50 9.05 5.42
N THR A 17 -5.40 9.29 6.14
CA THR A 17 -4.10 8.65 5.92
C THR A 17 -4.17 7.11 5.96
N ASN A 18 -5.28 6.57 6.48
CA ASN A 18 -5.59 5.14 6.58
C ASN A 18 -5.38 4.37 5.26
N ALA A 19 -5.67 4.95 4.09
CA ALA A 19 -5.46 4.24 2.82
C ALA A 19 -3.97 3.93 2.56
N VAL A 20 -3.10 4.93 2.74
CA VAL A 20 -1.65 4.78 2.55
C VAL A 20 -1.01 3.98 3.68
N GLU A 21 -1.46 4.21 4.92
CA GLU A 21 -0.99 3.47 6.10
C GLU A 21 -1.38 1.99 6.06
N SER A 22 -2.60 1.67 5.59
CA SER A 22 -3.07 0.30 5.38
C SER A 22 -2.21 -0.43 4.36
N VAL A 23 -1.93 0.22 3.22
CA VAL A 23 -1.04 -0.30 2.18
C VAL A 23 0.37 -0.52 2.71
N ASN A 24 0.95 0.45 3.42
CA ASN A 24 2.28 0.32 4.04
C ASN A 24 2.33 -0.77 5.11
N SER A 25 1.25 -0.95 5.87
CA SER A 25 1.13 -2.01 6.88
C SER A 25 1.08 -3.40 6.24
N GLN A 26 0.41 -3.56 5.10
CA GLN A 26 0.39 -4.80 4.32
C GLN A 26 1.77 -5.12 3.77
N PHE A 27 2.48 -4.14 3.18
CA PHE A 27 3.85 -4.34 2.70
C PHE A 27 4.79 -4.77 3.83
N ARG A 28 4.72 -4.12 5.00
CA ARG A 28 5.54 -4.50 6.16
C ARG A 28 5.25 -5.93 6.62
N ARG A 29 3.99 -6.39 6.56
CA ARG A 29 3.62 -7.79 6.89
C ARG A 29 4.23 -8.78 5.89
N VAL A 30 4.17 -8.50 4.59
CA VAL A 30 4.71 -9.37 3.55
C VAL A 30 6.24 -9.48 3.65
N THR A 31 6.91 -8.37 3.92
CA THR A 31 8.38 -8.32 4.08
C THR A 31 8.85 -8.90 5.42
N LYS A 32 8.04 -8.86 6.49
CA LYS A 32 8.43 -9.40 7.81
C LYS A 32 8.72 -10.91 7.78
N ASN A 33 8.01 -11.66 6.95
CA ASN A 33 8.23 -13.11 6.81
C ASN A 33 9.37 -13.47 5.83
N LYS A 34 9.89 -12.51 5.04
CA LYS A 34 10.99 -12.71 4.09
C LYS A 34 12.04 -11.61 4.26
N ARG A 35 13.02 -11.87 5.12
CA ARG A 35 14.10 -10.91 5.47
C ARG A 35 15.15 -10.74 4.37
N VAL A 36 15.26 -11.69 3.44
CA VAL A 36 16.19 -11.64 2.30
C VAL A 36 15.46 -12.08 1.05
N PHE A 37 15.44 -11.22 0.03
CA PHE A 37 14.98 -11.57 -1.31
C PHE A 37 16.18 -11.84 -2.21
N PRO A 38 16.16 -12.91 -3.03
CA PRO A 38 17.29 -13.28 -3.88
C PRO A 38 17.48 -12.36 -5.10
N ASN A 39 16.44 -11.61 -5.50
CA ASN A 39 16.47 -10.64 -6.60
C ASN A 39 15.25 -9.70 -6.49
N ASP A 40 15.33 -8.49 -7.03
CA ASP A 40 14.26 -7.48 -6.98
C ASP A 40 12.97 -7.95 -7.65
N LEU A 41 13.08 -8.72 -8.74
CA LEU A 41 11.93 -9.33 -9.43
C LEU A 41 11.13 -10.28 -8.51
N ALA A 42 11.78 -10.94 -7.56
CA ALA A 42 11.10 -11.81 -6.59
C ALA A 42 10.27 -11.01 -5.57
N VAL A 43 10.70 -9.78 -5.24
CA VAL A 43 9.94 -8.85 -4.39
C VAL A 43 8.64 -8.46 -5.09
N PHE A 44 8.73 -7.98 -6.34
CA PHE A 44 7.55 -7.58 -7.12
C PHE A 44 6.57 -8.73 -7.32
N LYS A 45 7.06 -9.91 -7.71
CA LYS A 45 6.22 -11.10 -7.89
C LYS A 45 5.51 -11.51 -6.60
N THR A 46 6.23 -11.50 -5.46
CA THR A 46 5.64 -11.86 -4.16
C THR A 46 4.55 -10.87 -3.75
N ASN A 47 4.81 -9.57 -3.89
CA ASN A 47 3.84 -8.53 -3.54
C ASN A 47 2.59 -8.59 -4.45
N TYR A 48 2.78 -8.79 -5.75
CA TYR A 48 1.69 -8.92 -6.72
C TYR A 48 0.81 -10.14 -6.44
N VAL A 49 1.42 -11.32 -6.21
CA VAL A 49 0.68 -12.56 -5.90
C VAL A 49 -0.07 -12.44 -4.58
N LYS A 50 0.51 -11.81 -3.56
CA LYS A 50 -0.19 -11.57 -2.29
C LYS A 50 -1.37 -10.63 -2.44
N LYS A 51 -1.26 -9.60 -3.30
CA LYS A 51 -2.37 -8.70 -3.62
C LYS A 51 -3.53 -9.43 -4.33
N GLN A 52 -3.21 -10.36 -5.24
CA GLN A 52 -4.21 -11.17 -5.97
C GLN A 52 -4.99 -12.13 -5.06
N ILE A 53 -4.35 -12.71 -4.04
CA ILE A 53 -5.00 -13.68 -3.13
C ILE A 53 -5.90 -12.98 -2.08
N GLN A 54 -5.75 -11.67 -1.90
CA GLN A 54 -6.48 -10.89 -0.89
C GLN A 54 -7.75 -10.19 -1.45
N SER A 55 -8.09 -10.42 -2.73
CA SER A 55 -9.30 -9.95 -3.42
C SER A 55 -10.35 -11.05 -3.50
#